data_AF-A0A7S4J0B8-F1
#
_entry.id   AF-A0A7S4J0B8-F1
#
_cell.length_a   1.000
_cell.length_b   1.000
_cell.length_c   1.000
_cell.angle_alpha   90.00
_cell.angle_beta   90.00
_cell.angle_gamma   90.00
#
_symmetry.space_group_name_H-M   'P 1'
#
loop_
_entity.id
_entity.type
_entity.pdbx_description
1 polymer ?
#
loop_
_entity_poly.entity_id
_entity_poly.type
_entity_poly.pdbx_seq_one_letter_code
_entity_poly.pdbx_strand_id
1 'polypeptide(L)'
;AKQPLRQVPSPSEKQSANPTGGRTVSVGRRRCRTMGGHHYNPAAEPRNDQDVEAMSKAKIPIAFRDTCGHLLMPLNKCRRRTWWHPEECSHERHTYEECMYNSYLQRIEAKVQIKKATVAAGSEN
;
A
#
# COMPACT_ATOMS: atom_id res chain seq x y z
N ALA A 1 -28.78 22.49 -25.39
CA ALA A 1 -28.92 21.05 -25.68
C ALA A 1 -28.18 20.25 -24.60
N LYS A 2 -28.90 19.40 -23.86
CA LYS A 2 -28.38 18.58 -22.75
C LYS A 2 -27.61 17.39 -23.32
N GLN A 3 -26.36 17.17 -22.92
CA GLN A 3 -25.65 15.92 -23.18
C GLN A 3 -26.20 14.81 -22.26
N PRO A 4 -26.35 13.57 -22.74
CA PRO A 4 -26.85 12.47 -21.91
C PRO A 4 -25.74 11.90 -21.01
N LEU A 5 -26.10 11.68 -19.74
CA LEU A 5 -25.31 10.98 -18.74
C LEU A 5 -24.96 9.57 -19.23
N ARG A 6 -23.66 9.29 -19.47
CA ARG A 6 -23.17 7.92 -19.61
C ARG A 6 -23.18 7.27 -18.23
N GLN A 7 -24.02 6.26 -18.06
CA GLN A 7 -24.08 5.42 -16.87
C GLN A 7 -22.79 4.60 -16.75
N VAL A 8 -22.17 4.61 -15.57
CA VAL A 8 -21.09 3.71 -15.18
C VAL A 8 -21.70 2.43 -14.61
N PRO A 9 -21.36 1.22 -15.10
CA PRO A 9 -21.87 -0.02 -14.54
C PRO A 9 -21.25 -0.35 -13.19
N SER A 10 -22.06 -0.97 -12.32
CA SER A 10 -21.80 -1.38 -10.95
C SER A 10 -20.80 -2.56 -10.81
N PRO A 11 -20.17 -2.77 -9.63
CA PRO A 11 -19.00 -3.64 -9.48
C PRO A 11 -19.30 -5.14 -9.29
N SER A 12 -20.54 -5.59 -9.48
CA SER A 12 -21.01 -6.87 -8.91
C SER A 12 -20.87 -8.12 -9.78
N GLU A 13 -20.27 -8.05 -10.98
CA GLU A 13 -20.16 -9.23 -11.86
C GLU A 13 -18.76 -9.41 -12.44
N LYS A 14 -17.86 -10.03 -11.67
CA LYS A 14 -16.82 -10.91 -12.22
C LYS A 14 -16.66 -12.12 -11.31
N GLN A 15 -17.47 -13.12 -11.60
CA GLN A 15 -17.38 -14.45 -11.02
C GLN A 15 -16.15 -15.19 -11.55
N SER A 16 -15.53 -15.89 -10.60
CA SER A 16 -14.50 -16.92 -10.71
C SER A 16 -14.55 -17.77 -11.98
N ALA A 17 -13.46 -17.74 -12.75
CA ALA A 17 -13.14 -18.77 -13.75
C ALA A 17 -11.87 -19.49 -13.28
N ASN A 18 -12.03 -20.76 -12.92
CA ASN A 18 -10.94 -21.70 -12.60
C ASN A 18 -10.33 -22.22 -13.92
N PRO A 19 -9.02 -22.12 -14.17
CA PRO A 19 -8.36 -22.89 -15.22
C PRO A 19 -7.56 -24.05 -14.61
N THR A 20 -8.09 -25.26 -14.78
CA THR A 20 -7.37 -26.51 -14.59
C THR A 20 -6.28 -26.63 -15.68
N GLY A 21 -5.04 -26.87 -15.26
CA GLY A 21 -4.02 -27.52 -16.09
C GLY A 21 -3.23 -26.63 -17.06
N GLY A 22 -2.09 -26.11 -16.59
CA GLY A 22 -1.07 -25.51 -17.44
C GLY A 22 0.16 -25.14 -16.62
N ARG A 23 1.14 -26.06 -16.55
CA ARG A 23 2.38 -25.87 -15.78
C ARG A 23 3.32 -24.93 -16.56
N THR A 24 3.01 -23.63 -16.58
CA THR A 24 3.97 -22.61 -17.03
C THR A 24 4.90 -22.30 -15.86
N VAL A 25 6.19 -22.61 -16.01
CA VAL A 25 7.24 -22.12 -15.11
C VAL A 25 7.42 -20.64 -15.40
N SER A 26 6.52 -19.81 -14.88
CA SER A 26 6.80 -18.40 -14.72
C SER A 26 7.95 -18.32 -13.72
N VAL A 27 9.05 -17.67 -14.12
CA VAL A 27 10.13 -17.22 -13.24
C VAL A 27 9.55 -16.16 -12.31
N GLY A 28 8.67 -16.60 -11.42
CA GLY A 28 8.21 -15.81 -10.30
C GLY A 28 9.42 -15.64 -9.43
N ARG A 29 9.84 -14.38 -9.28
CA ARG A 29 10.76 -13.93 -8.23
C ARG A 29 10.20 -14.46 -6.92
N ARG A 30 10.66 -15.65 -6.51
CA ARG A 30 10.32 -16.27 -5.23
C ARG A 30 10.82 -15.25 -4.21
N ARG A 31 9.88 -14.54 -3.58
CA ARG A 31 10.19 -13.61 -2.49
C ARG A 31 11.07 -14.40 -1.53
N CYS A 32 12.32 -13.96 -1.40
CA CYS A 32 13.29 -14.63 -0.55
C CYS A 32 12.67 -14.71 0.84
N ARG A 33 12.37 -15.94 1.30
CA ARG A 33 11.89 -16.21 2.65
C ARG A 33 13.09 -16.05 3.58
N THR A 34 13.42 -14.82 3.95
CA THR A 34 14.40 -14.52 5.00
C THR A 34 13.71 -13.80 6.14
N MET A 35 13.33 -14.61 7.14
CA MET A 35 13.15 -14.40 8.58
C MET A 35 12.60 -13.07 9.11
N GLY A 36 11.41 -13.16 9.71
CA GLY A 36 10.81 -12.19 10.63
C GLY A 36 9.29 -12.28 10.54
N GLY A 37 8.65 -12.94 11.51
CA GLY A 37 7.20 -13.19 11.50
C GLY A 37 6.37 -11.96 11.84
N HIS A 38 6.35 -10.96 10.97
CA HIS A 38 5.28 -9.96 10.96
C HIS A 38 4.10 -10.54 10.16
N HIS A 39 2.90 -10.46 10.72
CA HIS A 39 1.69 -10.96 10.08
C HIS A 39 1.55 -10.26 8.73
N TYR A 40 1.54 -11.02 7.64
CA TYR A 40 1.47 -10.44 6.31
C TYR A 40 0.00 -10.17 5.96
N ASN A 41 -0.36 -8.89 6.01
CA ASN A 41 -1.62 -8.40 5.48
C ASN A 41 -1.38 -7.86 4.06
N PRO A 42 -1.93 -8.48 3.02
CA PRO A 42 -1.76 -8.00 1.64
C PRO A 42 -2.36 -6.60 1.43
N ALA A 43 -3.30 -6.16 2.26
CA ALA A 43 -3.85 -4.81 2.19
C ALA A 43 -2.89 -3.74 2.74
N ALA A 44 -1.87 -4.12 3.51
CA ALA A 44 -0.89 -3.23 4.13
C ALA A 44 0.44 -3.16 3.36
N GLU A 45 0.47 -3.59 2.09
CA GLU A 45 1.67 -3.43 1.27
C GLU A 45 1.89 -1.96 0.89
N PRO A 46 3.10 -1.41 1.05
CA PRO A 46 3.40 -0.06 0.60
C PRO A 46 3.34 0.03 -0.93
N ARG A 47 2.58 0.99 -1.44
CA ARG A 47 2.35 1.18 -2.88
C ARG A 47 2.98 2.48 -3.36
N ASN A 48 3.63 2.42 -4.52
CA ASN A 48 4.21 3.60 -5.17
C ASN A 48 3.27 4.19 -6.22
N ASP A 49 2.30 3.41 -6.70
CA ASP A 49 1.25 3.83 -7.62
C ASP A 49 0.10 4.49 -6.84
N GLN A 50 0.17 5.80 -6.63
CA GLN A 50 -0.80 6.55 -5.82
C GLN A 50 -1.37 7.72 -6.62
N ASP A 51 -2.69 7.93 -6.55
CA ASP A 51 -3.35 9.08 -7.17
C ASP A 51 -3.22 10.32 -6.27
N VAL A 52 -2.27 11.19 -6.62
CA VAL A 52 -1.95 12.43 -5.89
C VAL A 52 -3.14 13.41 -5.91
N GLU A 53 -3.92 13.43 -6.99
CA GLU A 53 -5.06 14.33 -7.12
C GLU A 53 -6.18 13.90 -6.15
N ALA A 54 -6.46 12.60 -6.05
CA ALA A 54 -7.41 12.07 -5.08
C ALA A 54 -7.00 12.36 -3.63
N MET A 55 -5.72 12.27 -3.30
CA MET A 55 -5.21 12.61 -1.95
C MET A 55 -5.34 14.10 -1.64
N SER A 56 -5.12 14.96 -2.64
CA SER A 56 -5.30 16.40 -2.50
C SER A 56 -6.77 16.76 -2.30
N LYS A 57 -7.68 16.15 -3.08
CA LYS A 57 -9.15 16.29 -2.92
C LYS A 57 -9.62 15.82 -1.53
N ALA A 58 -9.01 14.77 -1.00
CA ALA A 58 -9.25 14.27 0.35
C ALA A 58 -8.65 15.14 1.46
N LYS A 59 -7.97 16.24 1.12
CA LYS A 59 -7.31 17.18 2.04
C LYS A 59 -6.31 16.49 2.98
N ILE A 60 -5.57 15.49 2.46
CA ILE A 60 -4.48 14.86 3.21
C ILE A 60 -3.30 15.85 3.29
N PRO A 61 -2.78 16.15 4.51
CA PRO A 61 -1.59 16.99 4.68
C PRO A 61 -0.38 16.39 3.97
N ILE A 62 0.51 17.24 3.48
CA ILE A 62 1.69 16.84 2.68
C ILE A 62 2.56 15.81 3.44
N ALA A 63 2.66 15.96 4.76
CA ALA A 63 3.44 15.06 5.62
C ALA A 63 2.97 13.59 5.57
N PHE A 64 1.69 13.33 5.25
CA PHE A 64 1.10 11.99 5.22
C PHE A 64 0.85 11.47 3.80
N ARG A 65 1.40 12.13 2.77
CA ARG A 65 1.32 11.70 1.37
C ARG A 65 2.50 10.78 1.03
N ASP A 66 2.65 9.72 1.78
CA ASP A 66 3.68 8.69 1.58
C ASP A 66 3.13 7.49 0.81
N THR A 67 3.92 6.41 0.72
CA THR A 67 3.53 5.14 0.06
C THR A 67 2.31 4.46 0.68
N CYS A 68 1.86 4.93 1.86
CA CYS A 68 0.71 4.41 2.59
C CYS A 68 -0.51 5.34 2.54
N GLY A 69 -0.43 6.47 1.82
CA GLY A 69 -1.49 7.49 1.79
C GLY A 69 -2.86 6.98 1.30
N HIS A 70 -2.91 5.95 0.44
CA HIS A 70 -4.18 5.35 -0.03
C HIS A 70 -5.00 4.74 1.10
N LEU A 71 -4.36 4.22 2.15
CA LEU A 71 -5.02 3.63 3.32
C LEU A 71 -5.51 4.70 4.31
N LEU A 72 -4.94 5.90 4.26
CA LEU A 72 -5.36 7.01 5.11
C LEU A 72 -6.70 7.62 4.67
N MET A 73 -7.03 7.53 3.37
CA MET A 73 -8.31 7.99 2.84
C MET A 73 -9.52 7.25 3.44
N PRO A 74 -9.60 5.91 3.47
CA PRO A 74 -10.70 5.20 4.12
C PRO A 74 -10.70 5.41 5.64
N LEU A 75 -9.54 5.46 6.29
CA LEU A 75 -9.45 5.74 7.74
C LEU A 75 -10.05 7.12 8.10
N ASN A 76 -9.75 8.15 7.33
CA ASN A 76 -10.31 9.50 7.54
C ASN A 76 -11.80 9.60 7.17
N LYS A 77 -12.32 8.70 6.34
CA LYS A 77 -13.76 8.56 6.13
C LYS A 77 -14.43 7.89 7.33
N CYS A 78 -13.85 6.80 7.86
CA CYS A 78 -14.36 6.14 9.05
C CYS A 78 -14.37 7.11 10.25
N ARG A 79 -13.26 7.78 10.54
CA ARG A 79 -13.16 8.75 11.64
C ARG A 79 -14.24 9.83 11.60
N ARG A 80 -14.54 10.37 10.41
CA ARG A 80 -15.60 11.38 10.23
C ARG A 80 -17.00 10.80 10.38
N ARG A 81 -17.23 9.56 9.95
CA ARG A 81 -18.53 8.87 10.06
C ARG A 81 -18.85 8.52 11.52
N THR A 82 -17.85 8.05 12.26
CA THR A 82 -18.00 7.51 13.62
C THR A 82 -17.70 8.53 14.72
N TRP A 83 -17.50 9.80 14.35
CA TRP A 83 -17.13 10.86 15.28
C TRP A 83 -15.89 10.52 16.12
N TRP A 84 -14.86 9.95 15.46
CA TRP A 84 -13.58 9.55 16.08
C TRP A 84 -13.72 8.52 17.20
N HIS A 85 -14.69 7.62 17.09
CA HIS A 85 -14.79 6.49 18.02
C HIS A 85 -13.55 5.58 17.94
N PRO A 86 -12.89 5.24 19.05
CA PRO A 86 -11.62 4.51 19.06
C PRO A 86 -11.75 3.05 18.59
N GLU A 87 -12.87 2.39 18.93
CA GLU A 87 -13.09 0.97 18.62
C GLU A 87 -13.49 0.74 17.16
N GLU A 88 -14.24 1.66 16.55
CA GLU A 88 -14.99 1.37 15.31
C GLU A 88 -14.09 1.37 14.07
N CYS A 89 -13.01 2.17 14.09
CA CYS A 89 -12.04 2.25 12.98
C CYS A 89 -10.73 1.50 13.26
N SER A 90 -10.73 0.54 14.21
CA SER A 90 -9.52 -0.15 14.67
C SER A 90 -8.83 -0.95 13.56
N HIS A 91 -9.59 -1.64 12.71
CA HIS A 91 -9.05 -2.47 11.63
C HIS A 91 -8.32 -1.64 10.55
N GLU A 92 -8.92 -0.53 10.13
CA GLU A 92 -8.34 0.36 9.12
C GLU A 92 -7.11 1.09 9.69
N ARG A 93 -7.15 1.42 10.99
CA ARG A 93 -6.02 1.99 11.72
C ARG A 93 -4.84 1.01 11.77
N HIS A 94 -5.11 -0.24 12.13
CA HIS A 94 -4.08 -1.28 12.18
C HIS A 94 -3.45 -1.52 10.80
N THR A 95 -4.26 -1.58 9.75
CA THR A 95 -3.77 -1.77 8.37
C THR A 95 -2.88 -0.59 7.93
N TYR A 96 -3.22 0.64 8.32
CA TYR A 96 -2.37 1.81 8.06
C TYR A 96 -1.04 1.76 8.84
N GLU A 97 -1.07 1.38 10.12
CA GLU A 97 0.11 1.22 10.97
C GLU A 97 1.05 0.11 10.46
N GLU A 98 0.49 -1.03 10.01
CA GLU A 98 1.23 -2.11 9.35
C GLU A 98 1.96 -1.62 8.09
N CYS A 99 1.28 -0.83 7.24
CA CYS A 99 1.91 -0.27 6.04
C CYS A 99 3.07 0.67 6.39
N MET A 100 2.87 1.53 7.39
CA MET A 100 3.91 2.43 7.89
C MET A 100 5.13 1.65 8.36
N TYR A 101 4.92 0.57 9.09
CA TYR A 101 5.98 -0.33 9.55
C TYR A 101 6.73 -0.95 8.37
N ASN A 102 6.02 -1.49 7.38
CA ASN A 102 6.63 -2.08 6.18
C ASN A 102 7.47 -1.07 5.40
N SER A 103 6.95 0.15 5.22
CA SER A 103 7.68 1.23 4.55
C SER A 103 8.93 1.69 5.31
N TYR A 104 8.91 1.58 6.65
CA TYR A 104 10.06 1.90 7.49
C TYR A 104 11.17 0.85 7.33
N LEU A 105 10.81 -0.43 7.31
CA LEU A 105 11.77 -1.52 7.06
C LEU A 105 12.46 -1.35 5.69
N GLN A 106 11.70 -1.05 4.64
CA GLN A 106 12.26 -0.77 3.31
C GLN A 106 13.27 0.40 3.34
N ARG A 107 13.00 1.44 4.13
CA ARG A 107 13.91 2.58 4.31
C ARG A 107 15.15 2.23 5.12
N ILE A 108 15.06 1.36 6.12
CA ILE A 108 16.23 0.84 6.84
C ILE A 108 17.12 0.04 5.90
N GLU A 109 16.52 -0.88 5.14
CA GLU A 109 17.26 -1.69 4.17
C GLU A 109 17.99 -0.80 3.17
N ALA A 110 17.30 0.19 2.59
CA ALA A 110 17.92 1.17 1.69
C ALA A 110 19.10 1.90 2.35
N LYS A 111 18.95 2.35 3.60
CA LYS A 111 20.04 2.99 4.37
C LYS A 111 21.22 2.04 4.60
N VAL A 112 20.96 0.77 4.89
CA VAL A 112 22.02 -0.24 5.08
C VAL A 112 22.78 -0.46 3.77
N GLN A 113 22.09 -0.55 2.63
CA GLN A 113 22.76 -0.69 1.33
C GLN A 113 23.60 0.54 0.98
N ILE A 114 23.07 1.74 1.22
CA ILE A 114 23.81 2.99 1.01
C ILE A 114 25.08 3.00 1.89
N LYS A 115 24.96 2.66 3.18
CA LYS A 115 26.13 2.60 4.09
C LYS A 115 27.20 1.63 3.61
N LYS A 116 26.80 0.44 3.14
CA LYS A 116 27.72 -0.55 2.58
C LYS A 116 28.43 -0.02 1.34
N ALA A 117 27.67 0.61 0.43
CA ALA A 117 28.21 1.22 -0.78
C ALA A 117 29.16 2.39 -0.46
N THR A 118 28.83 3.25 0.51
CA THR A 118 29.70 4.36 0.92
C THR A 118 30.99 3.89 1.58
N VAL A 119 30.94 2.82 2.39
CA VAL A 119 32.14 2.23 3.00
C VAL A 119 33.03 1.60 1.93
N ALA A 120 32.44 0.88 0.97
CA ALA A 120 33.18 0.31 -0.16
C ALA A 120 33.84 1.41 -1.03
N ALA A 121 33.11 2.48 -1.36
CA ALA A 121 33.65 3.60 -2.12
C ALA A 121 34.71 4.42 -1.36
N GLY A 122 34.63 4.46 -0.03
CA GLY A 122 35.61 5.13 0.83
C GLY A 122 36.89 4.34 1.06
N SER A 123 36.96 3.07 0.66
CA SER A 123 38.16 2.21 0.78
C SER A 123 39.00 2.10 -0.49
N GLU A 124 38.64 2.81 -1.57
CA GLU A 124 39.36 2.80 -2.87
C GLU A 124 40.28 4.02 -3.07
N ASN A 125 40.59 4.79 -2.01
CA ASN A 125 41.60 5.88 -2.03
C ASN A 125 42.72 5.61 -1.03
#